data_AF-A0A6A6WMB5-F1
#
_entry.id   AF-A0A6A6WMB5-F1
#
_cell.length_a   1.000
_cell.length_b   1.000
_cell.length_c   1.000
_cell.angle_alpha   90.00
_cell.angle_beta   90.00
_cell.angle_gamma   90.00
#
_symmetry.space_group_name_H-M   'P 1'
#
loop_
_entity.id
_entity.type
_entity.pdbx_description
1 polymer ?
#
loop_
_entity_poly.entity_id
_entity_poly.type
_entity_poly.pdbx_seq_one_letter_code
_entity_poly.pdbx_strand_id
1 'polypeptide(L)'
;MTRLVTWWKSDIPYHTFMYTNFIVGFAFTPFAIYSNYQLQVTGFAIGTDIDGQVCSTYCVVPWGSGRIDLNAAILYMNALTFALGGVVTILIIAYADFWRYKTWLISIMIAVYGAVTVPSYWLRISTLRAFNSLFALSVLFGIISSVLIALLNIYIPHCMRTATPGNIDEEISPDSKTNVSLNNHSSKAVTEKAKAERAYGFTMSIFAMLTNNIAGILILVVTIILSTTLPLTSQQSAGLLVSTIVGCITLAGALPSWLGLPQLPTKPYPATHKWYTALLQILTPFRALLANPNMLLLLLAYTVYTDTTFATASIIGQLYYSELTPNTLEYSLYSLATYIFFVICTTAFYAAHRRWKFTLEKCFVAGYAIILLVPIWGIIGIARQDAFGYKVSRTLSSSSSFPPFNPNP
;
A
#
# COMPACT_ATOMS: atom_id res chain seq x y z
N MET A 1 19.15 27.06 7.65
CA MET A 1 18.24 26.53 8.70
C MET A 1 16.95 27.34 8.83
N THR A 2 17.01 28.68 8.91
CA THR A 2 15.84 29.57 9.03
C THR A 2 14.76 29.35 7.96
N ARG A 3 15.11 29.27 6.66
CA ARG A 3 14.13 29.04 5.59
C ARG A 3 13.36 27.70 5.71
N LEU A 4 14.03 26.65 6.18
CA LEU A 4 13.41 25.33 6.36
C LEU A 4 12.40 25.34 7.51
N VAL A 5 12.74 26.02 8.60
CA VAL A 5 11.84 26.18 9.76
C VAL A 5 10.63 27.02 9.37
N THR A 6 10.82 28.11 8.62
CA THR A 6 9.69 28.93 8.13
C THR A 6 8.79 28.15 7.19
N TRP A 7 9.37 27.33 6.30
CA TRP A 7 8.61 26.44 5.41
C TRP A 7 7.82 25.41 6.21
N TRP A 8 8.43 24.72 7.17
CA TRP A 8 7.74 23.75 8.02
C TRP A 8 6.57 24.37 8.81
N LYS A 9 6.75 25.60 9.31
CA LYS A 9 5.71 26.32 10.04
C LYS A 9 4.57 26.86 9.17
N SER A 10 4.71 26.87 7.84
CA SER A 10 3.68 27.41 6.94
C SER A 10 2.41 26.55 6.91
N ASP A 11 2.55 25.22 6.95
CA ASP A 11 1.45 24.25 7.04
C ASP A 11 1.97 22.97 7.72
N ILE A 12 2.01 23.01 9.05
CA ILE A 12 2.56 21.91 9.87
C ILE A 12 1.84 20.58 9.59
N PRO A 13 0.50 20.50 9.52
CA PRO A 13 -0.21 19.27 9.16
C PRO A 13 0.22 18.68 7.82
N TYR A 14 0.30 19.52 6.78
CA TYR A 14 0.67 19.08 5.44
C TYR A 14 2.10 18.56 5.38
N HIS A 15 3.07 19.33 5.90
CA HIS A 15 4.48 18.96 5.85
C HIS A 15 4.78 17.74 6.70
N THR A 16 4.14 17.61 7.87
CA THR A 16 4.30 16.41 8.70
C THR A 16 3.71 15.19 8.01
N PHE A 17 2.54 15.31 7.38
CA PHE A 17 1.95 14.21 6.63
C PHE A 17 2.85 13.75 5.48
N MET A 18 3.46 14.68 4.73
CA MET A 18 4.44 14.34 3.70
C MET A 18 5.67 13.64 4.28
N TYR A 19 6.22 14.16 5.37
CA TYR A 19 7.34 13.52 6.08
C TYR A 19 7.01 12.10 6.53
N THR A 20 5.84 11.89 7.12
CA THR A 20 5.43 10.56 7.57
C THR A 20 5.30 9.60 6.37
N ASN A 21 4.72 10.03 5.25
CA ASN A 21 4.68 9.21 4.03
C ASN A 21 6.07 8.94 3.45
N PHE A 22 7.01 9.90 3.55
CA PHE A 22 8.41 9.70 3.16
C PHE A 22 9.06 8.56 3.96
N ILE A 23 8.93 8.62 5.29
CA ILE A 23 9.52 7.64 6.21
C ILE A 23 8.86 6.27 6.04
N VAL A 24 7.55 6.21 5.81
CA VAL A 24 6.85 4.95 5.52
C VAL A 24 7.33 4.34 4.19
N GLY A 25 7.52 5.16 3.15
CA GLY A 25 8.02 4.73 1.84
C GLY A 25 9.43 4.17 1.87
N PHE A 26 10.24 4.71 2.77
CA PHE A 26 11.58 4.24 3.07
C PHE A 26 11.59 2.77 3.48
N ALA A 27 10.79 2.36 4.46
CA ALA A 27 10.72 0.95 4.87
C ALA A 27 9.89 0.10 3.89
N PHE A 28 8.83 0.67 3.29
CA PHE A 28 7.95 -0.04 2.36
C PHE A 28 8.70 -0.63 1.16
N THR A 29 9.44 0.22 0.46
CA THR A 29 10.06 -0.11 -0.83
C THR A 29 11.04 -1.28 -0.73
N PRO A 30 12.11 -1.22 0.08
CA PRO A 30 13.09 -2.30 0.14
C PRO A 30 12.48 -3.56 0.73
N PHE A 31 11.60 -3.45 1.74
CA PHE A 31 11.00 -4.64 2.34
C PHE A 31 10.06 -5.34 1.34
N ALA A 32 9.14 -4.62 0.70
CA ALA A 32 8.19 -5.22 -0.24
C ALA A 32 8.89 -5.85 -1.46
N ILE A 33 9.92 -5.20 -1.99
CA ILE A 33 10.66 -5.68 -3.17
C ILE A 33 11.55 -6.86 -2.79
N TYR A 34 12.41 -6.70 -1.77
CA TYR A 34 13.45 -7.69 -1.48
C TYR A 34 12.95 -8.86 -0.65
N SER A 35 11.87 -8.74 0.12
CA SER A 35 11.27 -9.92 0.76
C SER A 35 10.68 -10.88 -0.28
N ASN A 36 9.96 -10.37 -1.27
CA ASN A 36 9.43 -11.17 -2.38
C ASN A 36 10.55 -11.79 -3.21
N TYR A 37 11.56 -11.00 -3.58
CA TYR A 37 12.74 -11.50 -4.30
C TYR A 37 13.47 -12.59 -3.49
N GLN A 38 13.70 -12.39 -2.19
CA GLN A 38 14.38 -13.36 -1.35
C GLN A 38 13.54 -14.63 -1.15
N LEU A 39 12.21 -14.52 -1.06
CA LEU A 39 11.31 -15.67 -1.04
C LEU A 39 11.44 -16.49 -2.32
N GLN A 40 11.54 -15.84 -3.48
CA GLN A 40 11.78 -16.53 -4.74
C GLN A 40 13.16 -17.22 -4.75
N VAL A 41 14.25 -16.49 -4.47
CA VAL A 41 15.61 -17.03 -4.41
C VAL A 41 15.71 -18.22 -3.46
N THR A 42 15.15 -18.08 -2.25
CA THR A 42 15.18 -19.15 -1.24
C THR A 42 14.29 -20.31 -1.66
N GLY A 43 13.13 -20.03 -2.26
CA GLY A 43 12.20 -21.03 -2.78
C GLY A 43 12.83 -21.91 -3.85
N PHE A 44 13.57 -21.32 -4.79
CA PHE A 44 14.33 -22.06 -5.81
C PHE A 44 15.48 -22.88 -5.22
N ALA A 45 16.10 -22.40 -4.14
CA ALA A 45 17.19 -23.11 -3.47
C ALA A 45 16.74 -24.32 -2.64
N ILE A 46 15.55 -24.26 -2.02
CA ILE A 46 15.02 -25.33 -1.15
C ILE A 46 14.03 -26.25 -1.87
N GLY A 47 13.40 -25.74 -2.92
CA GLY A 47 12.37 -26.45 -3.66
C GLY A 47 12.97 -27.51 -4.56
N THR A 48 12.09 -28.36 -5.05
CA THR A 48 12.45 -29.43 -5.99
C THR A 48 11.45 -29.45 -7.13
N ASP A 49 11.87 -29.95 -8.29
CA ASP A 49 10.96 -30.28 -9.37
C ASP A 49 10.09 -31.51 -9.00
N ILE A 50 9.12 -31.85 -9.85
CA ILE A 50 8.22 -33.01 -9.74
C ILE A 50 9.03 -34.31 -9.58
N ASP A 51 10.18 -34.39 -10.26
CA ASP A 51 11.09 -35.55 -10.22
C ASP A 51 12.11 -35.50 -9.08
N GLY A 52 12.01 -34.51 -8.17
CA GLY A 52 12.90 -34.35 -7.03
C GLY A 52 14.27 -33.73 -7.35
N GLN A 53 14.47 -33.25 -8.59
CA GLN A 53 15.69 -32.57 -9.02
C GLN A 53 15.70 -31.08 -8.62
N VAL A 54 16.85 -30.43 -8.76
CA VAL A 54 17.00 -28.98 -8.51
C VAL A 54 16.12 -28.20 -9.49
N CYS A 55 15.40 -27.19 -8.98
CA CYS A 55 14.49 -26.38 -9.76
C CYS A 55 15.21 -25.60 -10.87
N SER A 56 14.67 -25.63 -12.09
CA SER A 56 15.15 -24.82 -13.23
C SER A 56 14.12 -23.77 -13.65
N THR A 57 12.88 -24.18 -13.92
CA THR A 57 11.79 -23.31 -14.41
C THR A 57 10.52 -23.43 -13.58
N TYR A 58 10.27 -24.62 -13.03
CA TYR A 58 9.16 -24.93 -12.14
C TYR A 58 9.72 -25.38 -10.80
N CYS A 59 9.13 -24.89 -9.70
CA CYS A 59 9.62 -25.20 -8.37
C CYS A 59 8.51 -25.44 -7.38
N VAL A 60 8.60 -26.57 -6.69
CA VAL A 60 7.64 -26.97 -5.67
C VAL A 60 8.31 -26.89 -4.31
N VAL A 61 7.69 -26.12 -3.41
CA VAL A 61 8.16 -25.93 -2.04
C VAL A 61 7.30 -26.73 -1.06
N PRO A 62 7.90 -27.25 0.03
CA PRO A 62 7.14 -27.90 1.10
C PRO A 62 6.25 -26.87 1.81
N TRP A 63 4.96 -27.19 1.93
CA TRP A 63 3.96 -26.32 2.54
C TRP A 63 3.00 -27.12 3.43
N GLY A 64 3.11 -26.93 4.74
CA GLY A 64 2.39 -27.75 5.71
C GLY A 64 2.77 -29.23 5.54
N SER A 65 1.77 -30.09 5.35
CA SER A 65 1.97 -31.51 5.03
C SER A 65 2.12 -31.80 3.53
N GLY A 66 1.93 -30.78 2.67
CA GLY A 66 1.88 -30.93 1.23
C GLY A 66 3.02 -30.23 0.49
N ARG A 67 2.86 -30.17 -0.82
CA ARG A 67 3.79 -29.57 -1.79
C ARG A 67 3.00 -28.61 -2.66
N ILE A 68 3.46 -27.37 -2.79
CA ILE A 68 2.81 -26.35 -3.62
C ILE A 68 3.83 -25.67 -4.52
N ASP A 69 3.37 -25.17 -5.66
CA ASP A 69 4.17 -24.31 -6.53
C ASP A 69 4.60 -23.05 -5.76
N LEU A 70 5.87 -22.67 -5.88
CA LEU A 70 6.44 -21.47 -5.29
C LEU A 70 5.65 -20.20 -5.68
N ASN A 71 5.23 -20.08 -6.93
CA ASN A 71 4.43 -18.93 -7.38
C ASN A 71 3.07 -18.90 -6.69
N ALA A 72 2.43 -20.07 -6.55
CA ALA A 72 1.19 -20.20 -5.79
C ALA A 72 1.38 -19.85 -4.31
N ALA A 73 2.50 -20.26 -3.70
CA ALA A 73 2.83 -19.91 -2.31
C ALA A 73 2.88 -18.39 -2.11
N ILE A 74 3.55 -17.66 -3.00
CA ILE A 74 3.64 -16.19 -2.94
C ILE A 74 2.26 -15.55 -3.16
N LEU A 75 1.44 -16.08 -4.08
CA LEU A 75 0.07 -15.58 -4.26
C LEU A 75 -0.79 -15.82 -3.02
N TYR A 76 -0.67 -16.97 -2.35
CA TYR A 76 -1.32 -17.23 -1.07
C TYR A 76 -0.85 -16.28 0.03
N MET A 77 0.45 -15.94 0.07
CA MET A 77 1.00 -14.94 0.98
C MET A 77 0.30 -13.60 0.82
N ASN A 78 0.16 -13.13 -0.42
CA ASN A 78 -0.50 -11.87 -0.74
C ASN A 78 -1.98 -11.93 -0.36
N ALA A 79 -2.68 -13.02 -0.69
CA ALA A 79 -4.08 -13.22 -0.31
C ALA A 79 -4.28 -13.21 1.21
N LEU A 80 -3.43 -13.89 1.98
CA LEU A 80 -3.46 -13.88 3.44
C LEU A 80 -3.21 -12.47 3.99
N THR A 81 -2.25 -11.77 3.43
CA THR A 81 -1.91 -10.39 3.81
C THR A 81 -3.11 -9.47 3.63
N PHE A 82 -3.80 -9.53 2.50
CA PHE A 82 -4.96 -8.67 2.24
C PHE A 82 -6.18 -9.08 3.07
N ALA A 83 -6.46 -10.38 3.21
CA ALA A 83 -7.60 -10.86 3.98
C ALA A 83 -7.46 -10.55 5.47
N LEU A 84 -6.34 -10.94 6.09
CA LEU A 84 -6.06 -10.67 7.50
C LEU A 84 -5.82 -9.17 7.73
N GLY A 85 -5.09 -8.52 6.84
CA GLY A 85 -4.84 -7.07 6.88
C GLY A 85 -6.13 -6.27 6.87
N GLY A 86 -7.09 -6.63 6.00
CA GLY A 86 -8.40 -6.01 5.93
C GLY A 86 -9.20 -6.17 7.21
N VAL A 87 -9.29 -7.40 7.74
CA VAL A 87 -10.01 -7.68 9.01
C VAL A 87 -9.40 -6.89 10.17
N VAL A 88 -8.08 -6.96 10.34
CA VAL A 88 -7.37 -6.26 11.42
C VAL A 88 -7.52 -4.74 11.27
N THR A 89 -7.44 -4.23 10.04
CA THR A 89 -7.61 -2.80 9.75
C THR A 89 -9.01 -2.31 10.13
N ILE A 90 -10.07 -3.04 9.76
CA ILE A 90 -11.45 -2.70 10.14
C ILE A 90 -11.60 -2.66 11.67
N LEU A 91 -11.07 -3.66 12.37
CA LEU A 91 -11.15 -3.74 13.83
C LEU A 91 -10.39 -2.59 14.52
N ILE A 92 -9.16 -2.33 14.09
CA ILE A 92 -8.32 -1.28 14.67
C ILE A 92 -8.90 0.11 14.39
N ILE A 93 -9.39 0.38 13.17
CA ILE A 93 -9.98 1.69 12.84
C ILE A 93 -11.27 1.92 13.62
N ALA A 94 -12.12 0.90 13.75
CA ALA A 94 -13.33 0.99 14.55
C ALA A 94 -13.04 1.35 16.00
N TYR A 95 -11.94 0.83 16.56
CA TYR A 95 -11.47 1.21 17.89
C TYR A 95 -10.80 2.59 17.92
N ALA A 96 -10.00 2.90 16.89
CA ALA A 96 -9.26 4.16 16.77
C ALA A 96 -10.19 5.37 16.78
N ASP A 97 -11.42 5.25 16.28
CA ASP A 97 -12.43 6.31 16.26
C ASP A 97 -12.72 6.91 17.65
N PHE A 98 -12.60 6.11 18.71
CA PHE A 98 -12.82 6.51 20.10
C PHE A 98 -11.52 6.78 20.87
N TRP A 99 -10.37 6.52 20.27
CA TRP A 99 -9.09 6.64 20.95
C TRP A 99 -8.71 8.12 21.13
N ARG A 100 -8.63 8.62 22.37
CA ARG A 100 -8.35 10.05 22.66
C ARG A 100 -7.05 10.59 22.04
N TYR A 101 -6.00 9.77 22.06
CA TYR A 101 -4.65 10.08 21.58
C TYR A 101 -4.31 9.43 20.23
N LYS A 102 -5.05 9.73 19.16
CA LYS A 102 -4.84 9.13 17.82
C LYS A 102 -3.41 9.31 17.29
N THR A 103 -2.78 10.45 17.56
CA THR A 103 -1.39 10.71 17.16
C THR A 103 -0.41 9.70 17.77
N TRP A 104 -0.63 9.29 19.03
CA TRP A 104 0.17 8.24 19.67
C TRP A 104 -0.01 6.88 19.00
N LEU A 105 -1.26 6.53 18.66
CA LEU A 105 -1.55 5.28 17.95
C LEU A 105 -0.75 5.20 16.64
N ILE A 106 -0.72 6.29 15.87
CA ILE A 106 -0.04 6.33 14.57
C ILE A 106 1.47 6.27 14.75
N SER A 107 2.05 7.00 15.69
CA SER A 107 3.48 6.92 15.98
C SER A 107 3.91 5.53 16.46
N ILE A 108 3.09 4.87 17.29
CA ILE A 108 3.32 3.48 17.69
C ILE A 108 3.26 2.56 16.47
N MET A 109 2.29 2.74 15.57
CA MET A 109 2.18 1.94 14.36
C MET A 109 3.37 2.15 13.41
N ILE A 110 3.90 3.38 13.27
CA ILE A 110 5.12 3.66 12.51
C ILE A 110 6.33 2.97 13.15
N ALA A 111 6.43 3.01 14.48
CA ALA A 111 7.51 2.36 15.22
C ALA A 111 7.45 0.82 15.04
N VAL A 112 6.28 0.22 15.21
CA VAL A 112 6.06 -1.22 14.99
C VAL A 112 6.33 -1.61 13.54
N TYR A 113 5.89 -0.79 12.59
CA TYR A 113 6.14 -0.96 11.16
C TYR A 113 7.65 -0.98 10.85
N GLY A 114 8.43 -0.04 11.40
CA GLY A 114 9.89 -0.05 11.30
C GLY A 114 10.51 -1.27 11.96
N ALA A 115 10.09 -1.61 13.19
CA ALA A 115 10.63 -2.71 13.97
C ALA A 115 10.49 -4.07 13.26
N VAL A 116 9.36 -4.32 12.57
CA VAL A 116 9.13 -5.57 11.82
C VAL A 116 10.08 -5.71 10.62
N THR A 117 10.59 -4.62 10.06
CA THR A 117 11.56 -4.70 8.95
C THR A 117 13.00 -4.97 9.40
N VAL A 118 13.33 -4.71 10.66
CA VAL A 118 14.68 -4.89 11.23
C VAL A 118 15.23 -6.33 11.06
N PRO A 119 14.50 -7.41 11.37
CA PRO A 119 15.05 -8.77 11.29
C PRO A 119 15.36 -9.27 9.86
N SER A 120 15.04 -8.52 8.81
CA SER A 120 15.17 -8.94 7.40
C SER A 120 16.57 -9.48 7.05
N TYR A 121 17.64 -8.79 7.44
CA TYR A 121 19.01 -9.18 7.11
C TYR A 121 19.42 -10.56 7.65
N TRP A 122 18.92 -10.95 8.83
CA TRP A 122 19.21 -12.25 9.42
C TRP A 122 18.55 -13.42 8.67
N LEU A 123 17.53 -13.13 7.84
CA LEU A 123 16.80 -14.10 7.04
C LEU A 123 17.41 -14.32 5.64
N ARG A 124 18.66 -13.89 5.41
CA ARG A 124 19.38 -14.09 4.14
C ARG A 124 19.75 -15.55 3.84
N ILE A 125 19.72 -16.43 4.84
CA ILE A 125 20.20 -17.82 4.72
C ILE A 125 19.13 -18.65 4.00
N SER A 126 19.49 -19.35 2.92
CA SER A 126 18.57 -20.19 2.15
C SER A 126 18.22 -21.52 2.83
N THR A 127 17.47 -21.45 3.94
CA THR A 127 16.97 -22.63 4.67
C THR A 127 15.45 -22.60 4.74
N LEU A 128 14.81 -23.77 4.88
CA LEU A 128 13.36 -23.86 5.05
C LEU A 128 12.84 -23.03 6.24
N ARG A 129 13.61 -22.98 7.35
CA ARG A 129 13.25 -22.15 8.52
C ARG A 129 13.27 -20.66 8.17
N ALA A 130 14.27 -20.20 7.45
CA ALA A 130 14.35 -18.81 7.00
C ALA A 130 13.23 -18.47 6.01
N PHE A 131 12.90 -19.38 5.08
CA PHE A 131 11.79 -19.23 4.15
C PHE A 131 10.45 -19.03 4.89
N ASN A 132 10.12 -19.93 5.81
CA ASN A 132 8.89 -19.83 6.61
C ASN A 132 8.86 -18.57 7.49
N SER A 133 10.00 -18.18 8.04
CA SER A 133 10.11 -16.98 8.88
C SER A 133 9.95 -15.70 8.05
N LEU A 134 10.55 -15.65 6.86
CA LEU A 134 10.42 -14.53 5.94
C LEU A 134 9.00 -14.42 5.41
N PHE A 135 8.37 -15.56 5.11
CA PHE A 135 6.96 -15.61 4.71
C PHE A 135 6.06 -15.01 5.80
N ALA A 136 6.21 -15.46 7.05
CA ALA A 136 5.46 -14.94 8.18
C ALA A 136 5.73 -13.44 8.41
N LEU A 137 6.99 -13.01 8.27
CA LEU A 137 7.39 -11.62 8.41
C LEU A 137 6.76 -10.74 7.32
N SER A 138 6.68 -11.22 6.08
CA SER A 138 6.04 -10.53 4.97
C SER A 138 4.55 -10.34 5.18
N VAL A 139 3.86 -11.39 5.66
CA VAL A 139 2.43 -11.31 6.02
C VAL A 139 2.22 -10.31 7.15
N LEU A 140 3.01 -10.40 8.22
CA LEU A 140 2.92 -9.48 9.36
C LEU A 140 3.15 -8.03 8.94
N PHE A 141 4.18 -7.79 8.14
CA PHE A 141 4.50 -6.47 7.62
C PHE A 141 3.34 -5.91 6.79
N GLY A 142 2.75 -6.70 5.90
CA GLY A 142 1.64 -6.26 5.07
C GLY A 142 0.36 -5.99 5.86
N ILE A 143 0.08 -6.74 6.94
CA ILE A 143 -1.01 -6.44 7.89
C ILE A 143 -0.79 -5.08 8.54
N ILE A 144 0.40 -4.84 9.10
CA ILE A 144 0.73 -3.57 9.78
C ILE A 144 0.71 -2.41 8.78
N SER A 145 1.22 -2.61 7.57
CA SER A 145 1.20 -1.63 6.49
C SER A 145 -0.23 -1.22 6.14
N SER A 146 -1.14 -2.20 6.01
CA SER A 146 -2.56 -1.96 5.71
C SER A 146 -3.22 -1.09 6.78
N VAL A 147 -2.98 -1.41 8.05
CA VAL A 147 -3.49 -0.63 9.19
C VAL A 147 -2.92 0.78 9.18
N LEU A 148 -1.60 0.92 9.00
CA LEU A 148 -0.91 2.20 9.03
C LEU A 148 -1.37 3.12 7.89
N ILE A 149 -1.46 2.62 6.66
CA ILE A 149 -1.95 3.37 5.50
C ILE A 149 -3.38 3.84 5.75
N ALA A 150 -4.24 2.97 6.28
CA ALA A 150 -5.62 3.34 6.55
C ALA A 150 -5.72 4.40 7.65
N LEU A 151 -4.90 4.34 8.70
CA LEU A 151 -4.81 5.39 9.73
C LEU A 151 -4.30 6.71 9.15
N LEU A 152 -3.30 6.67 8.27
CA LEU A 152 -2.78 7.87 7.60
C LEU A 152 -3.82 8.50 6.68
N ASN A 153 -4.61 7.69 5.97
CA ASN A 153 -5.66 8.17 5.08
C ASN A 153 -6.80 8.91 5.81
N ILE A 154 -6.96 8.75 7.14
CA ILE A 154 -7.92 9.52 7.94
C ILE A 154 -7.53 11.00 8.01
N TYR A 155 -6.23 11.33 7.90
CA TYR A 155 -5.78 12.72 7.93
C TYR A 155 -6.21 13.52 6.71
N ILE A 156 -6.33 12.90 5.53
CA ILE A 156 -6.72 13.61 4.30
C ILE A 156 -8.10 14.29 4.49
N PRO A 157 -9.21 13.58 4.77
CA PRO A 157 -10.51 14.22 4.96
C PRO A 157 -10.56 15.12 6.20
N HIS A 158 -9.73 14.88 7.22
CA HIS A 158 -9.63 15.79 8.36
C HIS A 158 -9.01 17.12 7.95
N CYS A 159 -7.84 17.09 7.30
CA CYS A 159 -7.15 18.29 6.84
C CYS A 159 -7.95 19.02 5.76
N MET A 160 -8.69 18.31 4.90
CA MET A 160 -9.64 18.92 3.97
C MET A 160 -10.68 19.79 4.70
N ARG A 161 -11.22 19.33 5.82
CA ARG A 161 -12.23 20.10 6.60
C ARG A 161 -11.61 21.28 7.35
N THR A 162 -10.35 21.15 7.79
CA THR A 162 -9.67 22.20 8.58
C THR A 162 -8.94 23.24 7.73
N ALA A 163 -8.58 22.91 6.48
CA ALA A 163 -7.80 23.78 5.58
C ALA A 163 -8.61 24.95 4.97
N THR A 164 -9.75 25.32 5.57
CA THR A 164 -10.54 26.45 5.06
C THR A 164 -9.78 27.77 5.30
N PRO A 165 -9.44 28.53 4.25
CA PRO A 165 -8.78 29.82 4.43
C PRO A 165 -9.82 30.92 4.69
N GLY A 166 -9.70 31.58 5.85
CA GLY A 166 -10.26 32.91 6.12
C GLY A 166 -11.62 32.95 6.83
N ASN A 167 -11.62 33.49 8.05
CA ASN A 167 -12.66 34.32 8.67
C ASN A 167 -14.13 33.97 8.35
N ILE A 168 -14.55 32.80 8.78
CA ILE A 168 -15.93 32.55 9.20
C ILE A 168 -15.83 31.80 10.54
N ASP A 169 -15.04 32.30 11.49
CA ASP A 169 -15.60 33.05 12.61
C ASP A 169 -16.74 34.01 12.21
N GLU A 170 -17.86 33.43 11.76
CA GLU A 170 -19.16 34.01 12.08
C GLU A 170 -19.29 33.88 13.59
N GLU A 171 -18.91 34.96 14.26
CA GLU A 171 -19.75 35.64 15.22
C GLU A 171 -21.25 35.45 14.87
N ILE A 172 -21.80 34.27 15.14
CA ILE A 172 -23.25 34.11 15.31
C ILE A 172 -23.57 34.71 16.68
N SER A 173 -23.49 36.04 16.74
CA SER A 173 -24.31 36.81 17.66
C SER A 173 -25.77 36.55 17.27
N PRO A 174 -26.65 36.15 18.19
CA PRO A 174 -28.02 35.71 17.89
C PRO A 174 -28.99 36.86 17.57
N ASP A 175 -28.51 38.04 17.16
CA ASP A 175 -29.34 39.23 16.97
C ASP A 175 -29.09 39.89 15.61
N SER A 176 -29.71 39.38 14.54
CA SER A 176 -30.43 40.25 13.60
C SER A 176 -31.26 39.45 12.61
N LYS A 177 -32.57 39.50 12.80
CA LYS A 177 -33.56 39.13 11.80
C LYS A 177 -33.61 40.24 10.75
N THR A 178 -32.89 40.09 9.64
CA THR A 178 -33.24 40.82 8.41
C THR A 178 -33.19 39.86 7.22
N ASN A 179 -34.37 39.42 6.80
CA ASN A 179 -34.57 38.63 5.60
C ASN A 179 -34.32 39.46 4.34
N VAL A 180 -34.04 38.75 3.24
CA VAL A 180 -34.09 39.19 1.83
C VAL A 180 -32.75 39.68 1.24
N SER A 181 -31.91 38.69 0.83
CA SER A 181 -31.07 38.63 -0.40
C SER A 181 -29.85 37.68 -0.24
N LEU A 182 -29.84 36.82 0.78
CA LEU A 182 -28.67 36.00 1.16
C LEU A 182 -28.52 34.63 0.46
N ASN A 183 -29.53 34.16 -0.29
CA ASN A 183 -29.53 32.78 -0.81
C ASN A 183 -28.59 32.53 -2.00
N ASN A 184 -28.27 33.55 -2.81
CA ASN A 184 -27.36 33.40 -3.95
C ASN A 184 -25.88 33.57 -3.57
N HIS A 185 -25.59 34.31 -2.49
CA HIS A 185 -24.22 34.46 -1.99
C HIS A 185 -23.79 33.30 -1.10
N SER A 186 -24.70 32.75 -0.28
CA SER A 186 -24.40 31.57 0.54
C SER A 186 -24.15 30.32 -0.32
N SER A 187 -24.94 30.09 -1.37
CA SER A 187 -24.75 28.92 -2.26
C SER A 187 -23.42 28.97 -3.04
N LYS A 188 -22.96 30.15 -3.46
CA LYS A 188 -21.66 30.30 -4.15
C LYS A 188 -20.49 30.14 -3.19
N ALA A 189 -20.57 30.73 -1.99
CA ALA A 189 -19.54 30.58 -0.96
C ALA A 189 -19.38 29.13 -0.49
N VAL A 190 -20.49 28.40 -0.31
CA VAL A 190 -20.47 26.96 0.03
C VAL A 190 -19.85 26.12 -1.09
N THR A 191 -20.13 26.45 -2.35
CA THR A 191 -19.58 25.71 -3.50
C THR A 191 -18.08 25.96 -3.67
N GLU A 192 -17.62 27.20 -3.51
CA GLU A 192 -16.19 27.53 -3.59
C GLU A 192 -15.40 26.95 -2.40
N LYS A 193 -15.98 26.96 -1.19
CA LYS A 193 -15.41 26.27 -0.02
C LYS A 193 -15.23 24.78 -0.31
N ALA A 194 -16.29 24.08 -0.73
CA ALA A 194 -16.22 22.66 -1.04
C ALA A 194 -15.20 22.32 -2.13
N LYS A 195 -15.01 23.24 -3.10
CA LYS A 195 -14.01 23.09 -4.16
C LYS A 195 -12.58 23.29 -3.65
N ALA A 196 -12.34 24.26 -2.76
CA ALA A 196 -11.05 24.48 -2.12
C ALA A 196 -10.65 23.31 -1.22
N GLU A 197 -11.56 22.79 -0.41
CA GLU A 197 -11.34 21.61 0.44
C GLU A 197 -10.97 20.38 -0.40
N ARG A 198 -11.67 20.14 -1.52
CA ARG A 198 -11.36 19.08 -2.48
C ARG A 198 -9.99 19.23 -3.13
N ALA A 199 -9.64 20.45 -3.55
CA ALA A 199 -8.35 20.74 -4.15
C ALA A 199 -7.19 20.51 -3.17
N TYR A 200 -7.37 20.86 -1.89
CA TYR A 200 -6.39 20.61 -0.84
C TYR A 200 -6.18 19.10 -0.63
N GLY A 201 -7.25 18.33 -0.44
CA GLY A 201 -7.16 16.88 -0.26
C GLY A 201 -6.53 16.15 -1.44
N PHE A 202 -6.89 16.57 -2.66
CA PHE A 202 -6.28 16.05 -3.89
C PHE A 202 -4.77 16.33 -3.95
N THR A 203 -4.37 17.56 -3.65
CA THR A 203 -2.96 17.97 -3.63
C THR A 203 -2.19 17.18 -2.57
N MET A 204 -2.72 17.09 -1.35
CA MET A 204 -2.15 16.32 -0.25
C MET A 204 -1.96 14.84 -0.58
N SER A 205 -2.94 14.21 -1.24
CA SER A 205 -2.84 12.81 -1.66
C SER A 205 -1.75 12.59 -2.74
N ILE A 206 -1.70 13.45 -3.77
CA ILE A 206 -0.67 13.37 -4.81
C ILE A 206 0.73 13.54 -4.22
N PHE A 207 0.91 14.52 -3.35
CA PHE A 207 2.21 14.82 -2.77
C PHE A 207 2.66 13.78 -1.75
N ALA A 208 1.75 13.16 -1.00
CA ALA A 208 2.05 12.00 -0.17
C ALA A 208 2.54 10.83 -1.02
N MET A 209 1.82 10.53 -2.11
CA MET A 209 2.20 9.50 -3.06
C MET A 209 3.58 9.78 -3.70
N LEU A 210 3.82 11.01 -4.15
CA LEU A 210 5.09 11.43 -4.74
C LEU A 210 6.24 11.26 -3.75
N THR A 211 6.06 11.75 -2.53
CA THR A 211 7.07 11.68 -1.47
C THR A 211 7.40 10.24 -1.10
N ASN A 212 6.38 9.37 -1.00
CA ASN A 212 6.54 7.94 -0.77
C ASN A 212 7.40 7.26 -1.88
N ASN A 213 7.14 7.60 -3.14
CA ASN A 213 7.90 7.04 -4.27
C ASN A 213 9.32 7.61 -4.37
N ILE A 214 9.52 8.88 -4.06
CA ILE A 214 10.87 9.48 -3.99
C ILE A 214 11.71 8.78 -2.92
N ALA A 215 11.13 8.47 -1.75
CA ALA A 215 11.80 7.68 -0.72
C ALA A 215 12.23 6.31 -1.29
N GLY A 216 11.35 5.65 -2.04
CA GLY A 216 11.66 4.39 -2.72
C GLY A 216 12.81 4.50 -3.72
N ILE A 217 12.82 5.52 -4.57
CA ILE A 217 13.91 5.78 -5.52
C ILE A 217 15.24 5.94 -4.80
N LEU A 218 15.29 6.75 -3.74
CA LEU A 218 16.52 6.98 -2.98
C LEU A 218 17.08 5.68 -2.41
N ILE A 219 16.22 4.83 -1.86
CA ILE A 219 16.63 3.54 -1.29
C ILE A 219 17.07 2.54 -2.36
N LEU A 220 16.39 2.51 -3.51
CA LEU A 220 16.79 1.67 -4.64
C LEU A 220 18.17 2.08 -5.17
N VAL A 221 18.45 3.39 -5.29
CA VAL A 221 19.78 3.89 -5.67
C VAL A 221 20.84 3.46 -4.66
N VAL A 222 20.58 3.59 -3.36
CA VAL A 222 21.49 3.10 -2.31
C VAL A 222 21.71 1.59 -2.43
N THR A 223 20.66 0.82 -2.71
CA THR A 223 20.77 -0.64 -2.86
C THR A 223 21.58 -1.02 -4.09
N ILE A 224 21.43 -0.31 -5.20
CA ILE A 224 22.22 -0.52 -6.43
C ILE A 224 23.71 -0.27 -6.13
N ILE A 225 24.04 0.85 -5.48
CA ILE A 225 25.42 1.16 -5.10
C ILE A 225 26.00 0.06 -4.20
N LEU A 226 25.25 -0.36 -3.18
CA LEU A 226 25.67 -1.46 -2.29
C LEU A 226 25.83 -2.78 -3.05
N SER A 227 24.92 -3.10 -3.97
CA SER A 227 24.99 -4.34 -4.77
C SER A 227 26.22 -4.39 -5.68
N THR A 228 26.74 -3.24 -6.13
CA THR A 228 27.96 -3.18 -6.94
C THR A 228 29.26 -3.15 -6.11
N THR A 229 29.19 -2.68 -4.87
CA THR A 229 30.36 -2.47 -4.00
C THR A 229 30.62 -3.64 -3.05
N LEU A 230 29.59 -4.42 -2.72
CA LEU A 230 29.71 -5.59 -1.86
C LEU A 230 30.35 -6.78 -2.61
N PRO A 231 31.11 -7.63 -1.91
CA PRO A 231 31.66 -8.86 -2.47
C PRO A 231 30.54 -9.77 -2.97
N LEU A 232 30.80 -10.53 -4.05
CA LEU A 232 29.84 -11.38 -4.78
C LEU A 232 28.93 -12.24 -3.87
N THR A 233 29.48 -12.79 -2.79
CA THR A 233 28.74 -13.61 -1.81
C THR A 233 27.68 -12.85 -1.02
N SER A 234 27.82 -11.54 -0.89
CA SER A 234 26.91 -10.66 -0.13
C SER A 234 25.97 -9.84 -1.02
N GLN A 235 26.21 -9.81 -2.34
CA GLN A 235 25.43 -9.01 -3.29
C GLN A 235 23.94 -9.39 -3.30
N GLN A 236 23.63 -10.68 -3.19
CA GLN A 236 22.25 -11.15 -3.14
C GLN A 236 21.49 -10.62 -1.90
N SER A 237 22.19 -10.37 -0.80
CA SER A 237 21.61 -9.91 0.47
C SER A 237 21.58 -8.40 0.65
N ALA A 238 22.13 -7.62 -0.30
CA ALA A 238 22.24 -6.16 -0.19
C ALA A 238 20.87 -5.50 0.06
N GLY A 239 19.83 -5.96 -0.62
CA GLY A 239 18.46 -5.47 -0.42
C GLY A 239 17.90 -5.73 0.97
N LEU A 240 18.15 -6.91 1.56
CA LEU A 240 17.73 -7.24 2.91
C LEU A 240 18.47 -6.41 3.97
N LEU A 241 19.76 -6.15 3.76
CA LEU A 241 20.55 -5.27 4.63
C LEU A 241 19.97 -3.86 4.64
N VAL A 242 19.64 -3.33 3.45
CA VAL A 242 19.03 -2.01 3.32
C VAL A 242 17.67 -1.97 4.01
N SER A 243 16.82 -3.00 3.87
CA SER A 243 15.55 -3.10 4.60
C SER A 243 15.75 -2.98 6.11
N THR A 244 16.76 -3.63 6.68
CA THR A 244 17.08 -3.54 8.11
C THR A 244 17.50 -2.13 8.54
N ILE A 245 18.42 -1.50 7.79
CA ILE A 245 18.91 -0.14 8.10
C ILE A 245 17.76 0.84 8.06
N VAL A 246 16.95 0.76 7.01
CA VAL A 246 15.82 1.67 6.83
C VAL A 246 14.70 1.42 7.83
N GLY A 247 14.54 0.19 8.32
CA GLY A 247 13.71 -0.13 9.48
C GLY A 247 14.09 0.64 10.73
N CYS A 248 15.40 0.69 11.04
CA CYS A 248 15.92 1.49 12.15
C CYS A 248 15.70 3.00 11.94
N ILE A 249 15.90 3.51 10.71
CA ILE A 249 15.60 4.91 10.36
C ILE A 249 14.12 5.21 10.55
N THR A 250 13.24 4.28 10.16
CA THR A 250 11.79 4.42 10.28
C THR A 250 11.34 4.42 11.73
N LEU A 251 11.95 3.55 12.55
CA LEU A 251 11.74 3.53 13.99
C LEU A 251 12.11 4.87 14.64
N ALA A 252 13.27 5.45 14.27
CA ALA A 252 13.66 6.78 14.73
C ALA A 252 12.74 7.89 14.20
N GLY A 253 12.26 7.76 12.96
CA GLY A 253 11.33 8.68 12.30
C GLY A 253 9.90 8.68 12.86
N ALA A 254 9.57 7.72 13.73
CA ALA A 254 8.32 7.74 14.48
C ALA A 254 8.24 8.92 15.46
N LEU A 255 9.37 9.35 16.03
CA LEU A 255 9.43 10.44 17.01
C LEU A 255 9.05 11.81 16.41
N PRO A 256 9.61 12.26 15.26
CA PRO A 256 9.19 13.52 14.65
C PRO A 256 7.74 13.48 14.16
N SER A 257 7.26 12.32 13.69
CA SER A 257 5.86 12.14 13.29
C SER A 257 4.91 12.37 14.47
N TRP A 258 5.29 11.95 15.67
CA TRP A 258 4.49 12.18 16.88
C TRP A 258 4.33 13.67 17.22
N LEU A 259 5.39 14.45 17.04
CA LEU A 259 5.41 15.88 17.41
C LEU A 259 4.67 16.77 16.39
N GLY A 260 4.62 16.39 15.12
CA GLY A 260 4.07 17.23 14.05
C GLY A 260 2.62 16.93 13.66
N LEU A 261 2.11 15.72 13.93
CA LEU A 261 0.79 15.32 13.43
C LEU A 261 -0.34 15.98 14.25
N PRO A 262 -1.35 16.57 13.60
CA PRO A 262 -2.44 17.22 14.31
C PRO A 262 -3.27 16.22 15.11
N GLN A 263 -3.85 16.69 16.22
CA GLN A 263 -4.75 15.87 17.02
C GLN A 263 -6.09 15.72 16.30
N LEU A 264 -6.43 14.48 15.96
CA LEU A 264 -7.70 14.15 15.34
C LEU A 264 -8.83 14.18 16.38
N PRO A 265 -10.02 14.71 16.02
CA PRO A 265 -11.18 14.69 16.90
C PRO A 265 -11.62 13.24 17.18
N THR A 266 -12.18 13.03 18.38
CA THR A 266 -12.55 11.71 18.88
C THR A 266 -14.03 11.69 19.21
N LYS A 267 -14.67 10.55 18.92
CA LYS A 267 -16.08 10.37 19.29
C LYS A 267 -16.16 10.14 20.80
N PRO A 268 -17.11 10.76 21.51
CA PRO A 268 -17.32 10.45 22.91
C PRO A 268 -17.72 8.98 23.06
N TYR A 269 -17.19 8.31 24.09
CA TYR A 269 -17.64 6.97 24.42
C TYR A 269 -19.12 7.01 24.83
N PRO A 270 -19.97 6.10 24.33
CA PRO A 270 -21.34 5.99 24.82
C PRO A 270 -21.29 5.65 26.32
N ALA A 271 -22.17 6.28 27.11
CA ALA A 271 -22.18 6.15 28.58
C ALA A 271 -22.28 4.70 29.06
N THR A 272 -22.83 3.80 28.25
CA THR A 272 -22.71 2.35 28.42
C THR A 272 -21.33 1.89 27.93
N HIS A 273 -20.34 1.85 28.83
CA HIS A 273 -18.97 1.37 28.62
C HIS A 273 -18.90 -0.13 28.25
N LYS A 274 -19.39 -0.50 27.07
CA LYS A 274 -19.33 -1.87 26.58
C LYS A 274 -18.37 -1.93 25.40
N TRP A 275 -17.31 -2.74 25.52
CA TRP A 275 -16.24 -2.87 24.54
C TRP A 275 -16.74 -3.24 23.12
N TYR A 276 -17.86 -3.98 23.04
CA TYR A 276 -18.46 -4.37 21.76
C TYR A 276 -19.17 -3.22 21.02
N THR A 277 -19.35 -2.04 21.65
CA THR A 277 -19.96 -0.88 20.98
C THR A 277 -19.15 -0.41 19.78
N ALA A 278 -17.82 -0.49 19.86
CA ALA A 278 -16.93 -0.18 18.74
C ALA A 278 -17.14 -1.16 17.57
N LEU A 279 -17.34 -2.45 17.85
CA LEU A 279 -17.61 -3.45 16.82
C LEU A 279 -18.98 -3.26 16.18
N LEU A 280 -20.01 -2.92 16.97
CA LEU A 280 -21.33 -2.62 16.43
C LEU A 280 -21.32 -1.37 15.53
N GLN A 281 -20.42 -0.41 15.80
CA GLN A 281 -20.27 0.77 14.95
C GLN A 281 -19.71 0.46 13.56
N ILE A 282 -19.07 -0.69 13.33
CA ILE A 282 -18.67 -1.15 11.98
C ILE A 282 -19.90 -1.34 11.08
N LEU A 283 -21.04 -1.71 11.67
CA LEU A 283 -22.28 -1.93 10.91
C LEU A 283 -22.90 -0.62 10.44
N THR A 284 -22.64 0.51 11.11
CA THR A 284 -23.21 1.81 10.73
C THR A 284 -22.73 2.30 9.35
N PRO A 285 -21.41 2.41 9.05
CA PRO A 285 -20.94 2.76 7.72
C PRO A 285 -21.33 1.71 6.69
N PHE A 286 -21.41 0.43 7.06
CA PHE A 286 -21.86 -0.63 6.14
C PHE A 286 -23.33 -0.45 5.75
N ARG A 287 -24.21 -0.13 6.71
CA ARG A 287 -25.62 0.22 6.43
C ARG A 287 -25.74 1.49 5.60
N ALA A 288 -24.94 2.52 5.91
CA ALA A 288 -24.93 3.77 5.16
C ALA A 288 -24.44 3.57 3.71
N LEU A 289 -23.47 2.68 3.51
CA LEU A 289 -22.97 2.27 2.20
C LEU A 289 -24.06 1.56 1.39
N LEU A 290 -24.77 0.61 2.02
CA LEU A 290 -25.88 -0.10 1.38
C LEU A 290 -27.08 0.80 1.06
N ALA A 291 -27.33 1.83 1.87
CA ALA A 291 -28.39 2.81 1.63
C ALA A 291 -28.08 3.75 0.45
N ASN A 292 -26.80 3.94 0.10
CA ASN A 292 -26.36 4.86 -0.94
C ASN A 292 -25.67 4.11 -2.10
N PRO A 293 -26.40 3.72 -3.16
CA PRO A 293 -25.84 2.89 -4.23
C PRO A 293 -24.65 3.54 -4.94
N ASN A 294 -24.61 4.87 -5.05
CA ASN A 294 -23.49 5.59 -5.65
C ASN A 294 -22.18 5.44 -4.84
N MET A 295 -22.27 5.41 -3.51
CA MET A 295 -21.11 5.24 -2.64
C MET A 295 -20.61 3.79 -2.70
N LEU A 296 -21.55 2.82 -2.72
CA LEU A 296 -21.24 1.41 -2.91
C LEU A 296 -20.56 1.17 -4.26
N LEU A 297 -21.09 1.74 -5.34
CA LEU A 297 -20.53 1.59 -6.68
C LEU A 297 -19.11 2.18 -6.77
N LEU A 298 -18.88 3.35 -6.17
CA LEU A 298 -17.55 3.97 -6.13
C LEU A 298 -16.55 3.11 -5.32
N LEU A 299 -16.97 2.55 -4.19
CA LEU A 299 -16.14 1.67 -3.38
C LEU A 299 -15.81 0.39 -4.15
N LEU A 300 -16.82 -0.26 -4.75
CA LEU A 300 -16.64 -1.47 -5.55
C LEU A 300 -15.68 -1.21 -6.72
N ALA A 301 -15.87 -0.11 -7.45
CA ALA A 301 -14.95 0.28 -8.51
C ALA A 301 -13.53 0.41 -7.96
N TYR A 302 -13.33 1.19 -6.88
CA TYR A 302 -12.02 1.41 -6.28
C TYR A 302 -11.34 0.11 -5.81
N THR A 303 -12.11 -0.83 -5.26
CA THR A 303 -11.63 -2.15 -4.88
C THR A 303 -11.16 -2.93 -6.12
N VAL A 304 -11.96 -2.98 -7.18
CA VAL A 304 -11.59 -3.65 -8.45
C VAL A 304 -10.32 -3.04 -9.04
N TYR A 305 -10.20 -1.72 -9.06
CA TYR A 305 -9.00 -1.03 -9.55
C TYR A 305 -7.76 -1.41 -8.77
N THR A 306 -7.86 -1.32 -7.44
CA THR A 306 -6.74 -1.54 -6.54
C THR A 306 -6.28 -3.00 -6.63
N ASP A 307 -7.23 -3.93 -6.59
CA ASP A 307 -6.96 -5.37 -6.72
C ASP A 307 -6.33 -5.71 -8.07
N THR A 308 -6.89 -5.21 -9.18
CA THR A 308 -6.34 -5.43 -10.52
C THR A 308 -4.90 -4.91 -10.63
N THR A 309 -4.63 -3.74 -10.07
CA THR A 309 -3.29 -3.12 -10.08
C THR A 309 -2.29 -3.97 -9.30
N PHE A 310 -2.66 -4.41 -8.09
CA PHE A 310 -1.79 -5.25 -7.26
C PHE A 310 -1.57 -6.64 -7.85
N ALA A 311 -2.62 -7.30 -8.34
CA ALA A 311 -2.53 -8.60 -8.99
C ALA A 311 -1.63 -8.54 -10.23
N THR A 312 -1.82 -7.52 -11.08
CA THR A 312 -0.99 -7.29 -12.26
C THR A 312 0.48 -7.07 -11.89
N ALA A 313 0.76 -6.19 -10.91
CA ALA A 313 2.12 -5.94 -10.47
C ALA A 313 2.79 -7.21 -9.89
N SER A 314 2.05 -8.00 -9.11
CA SER A 314 2.52 -9.26 -8.56
C SER A 314 2.85 -10.28 -9.65
N ILE A 315 1.95 -10.47 -10.63
CA ILE A 315 2.15 -11.44 -11.72
C ILE A 315 3.33 -11.02 -12.60
N ILE A 316 3.44 -9.74 -12.98
CA ILE A 316 4.56 -9.27 -13.79
C ILE A 316 5.89 -9.43 -13.04
N GLY A 317 5.91 -9.13 -11.73
CA GLY A 317 7.11 -9.33 -10.91
C GLY A 317 7.53 -10.79 -10.80
N GLN A 318 6.57 -11.71 -10.61
CA GLN A 318 6.83 -13.15 -10.59
C GLN A 318 7.31 -13.67 -11.94
N LEU A 319 6.67 -13.22 -13.04
CA LEU A 319 7.05 -13.60 -14.40
C LEU A 319 8.44 -13.10 -14.78
N TYR A 320 8.77 -11.86 -14.41
CA TYR A 320 10.10 -11.29 -14.62
C TYR A 320 11.17 -12.14 -13.92
N TYR A 321 10.89 -12.63 -12.70
CA TYR A 321 11.80 -13.51 -12.01
C TYR A 321 11.90 -14.90 -12.65
N SER A 322 10.78 -15.53 -13.01
CA SER A 322 10.77 -16.90 -13.53
C SER A 322 11.44 -17.03 -14.91
N GLU A 323 11.31 -16.00 -15.76
CA GLU A 323 11.84 -16.04 -17.13
C GLU A 323 13.30 -15.60 -17.22
N LEU A 324 13.68 -14.58 -16.44
CA LEU A 324 15.01 -13.97 -16.55
C LEU A 324 15.95 -14.35 -15.40
N THR A 325 15.43 -14.87 -14.29
CA THR A 325 16.19 -15.20 -13.06
C THR A 325 17.18 -14.08 -12.70
N PRO A 326 16.69 -12.84 -12.55
CA PRO A 326 17.52 -11.66 -12.48
C PRO A 326 18.37 -11.66 -11.21
N ASN A 327 19.58 -11.11 -11.31
CA ASN A 327 20.38 -10.81 -10.12
C ASN A 327 19.77 -9.61 -9.36
N THR A 328 20.16 -9.43 -8.10
CA THR A 328 19.65 -8.33 -7.25
C THR A 328 19.79 -6.96 -7.93
N LEU A 329 20.88 -6.74 -8.67
CA LEU A 329 21.09 -5.50 -9.44
C LEU A 329 20.02 -5.29 -10.51
N GLU A 330 19.76 -6.30 -11.34
CA GLU A 330 18.79 -6.24 -12.44
C GLU A 330 17.37 -6.05 -11.90
N TYR A 331 17.02 -6.79 -10.84
CA TYR A 331 15.74 -6.63 -10.16
C TYR A 331 15.57 -5.24 -9.53
N SER A 332 16.65 -4.67 -8.97
CA SER A 332 16.67 -3.31 -8.45
C SER A 332 16.49 -2.26 -9.54
N LEU A 333 17.11 -2.45 -10.71
CA LEU A 333 16.98 -1.55 -11.86
C LEU A 333 15.57 -1.60 -12.46
N TYR A 334 14.99 -2.80 -12.59
CA TYR A 334 13.60 -2.98 -12.99
C TYR A 334 12.64 -2.25 -12.04
N SER A 335 12.85 -2.41 -10.74
CA SER A 335 12.06 -1.73 -9.72
C SER A 335 12.27 -0.21 -9.77
N LEU A 336 13.50 0.26 -9.94
CA LEU A 336 13.83 1.69 -10.04
C LEU A 336 13.12 2.33 -11.23
N ALA A 337 13.12 1.68 -12.39
CA ALA A 337 12.39 2.15 -13.57
C ALA A 337 10.89 2.32 -13.25
N THR A 338 10.28 1.34 -12.60
CA THR A 338 8.86 1.39 -12.18
C THR A 338 8.57 2.61 -11.31
N TYR A 339 9.40 2.89 -10.30
CA TYR A 339 9.22 4.05 -9.42
C TYR A 339 9.46 5.39 -10.13
N ILE A 340 10.45 5.46 -11.03
CA ILE A 340 10.70 6.65 -11.85
C ILE A 340 9.48 6.94 -12.74
N PHE A 341 8.96 5.92 -13.42
CA PHE A 341 7.73 6.06 -14.21
C PHE A 341 6.56 6.50 -13.34
N PHE A 342 6.41 5.94 -12.14
CA PHE A 342 5.36 6.33 -11.22
C PHE A 342 5.44 7.82 -10.84
N VAL A 343 6.64 8.33 -10.52
CA VAL A 343 6.90 9.75 -10.22
C VAL A 343 6.61 10.64 -11.42
N ILE A 344 7.08 10.25 -12.62
CA ILE A 344 6.86 11.00 -13.85
C ILE A 344 5.37 11.05 -14.17
N CYS A 345 4.68 9.91 -14.19
CA CYS A 345 3.26 9.82 -14.48
C CYS A 345 2.41 10.59 -13.45
N THR A 346 2.72 10.49 -12.16
CA THR A 346 2.01 11.23 -11.11
C THR A 346 2.20 12.75 -11.27
N THR A 347 3.43 13.19 -11.56
CA THR A 347 3.74 14.61 -11.77
C THR A 347 3.11 15.13 -13.06
N ALA A 348 3.18 14.35 -14.14
CA ALA A 348 2.54 14.65 -15.41
C ALA A 348 1.03 14.74 -15.26
N PHE A 349 0.42 13.80 -14.52
CA PHE A 349 -1.01 13.83 -14.20
C PHE A 349 -1.39 15.08 -13.42
N TYR A 350 -0.62 15.45 -12.39
CA TYR A 350 -0.86 16.69 -11.64
C TYR A 350 -0.76 17.95 -12.53
N ALA A 351 0.26 18.03 -13.38
CA ALA A 351 0.44 19.14 -14.31
C ALA A 351 -0.66 19.21 -15.38
N ALA A 352 -1.06 18.05 -15.92
CA ALA A 352 -2.15 17.90 -16.87
C ALA A 352 -3.49 18.31 -16.26
N HIS A 353 -3.78 17.84 -15.04
CA HIS A 353 -5.00 18.21 -14.31
C HIS A 353 -5.09 19.71 -14.07
N ARG A 354 -3.97 20.36 -13.68
CA ARG A 354 -3.91 21.82 -13.49
C ARG A 354 -4.18 22.60 -14.79
N ARG A 355 -3.73 22.09 -15.94
CA ARG A 355 -3.93 22.75 -17.24
C ARG A 355 -5.32 22.50 -17.84
N TRP A 356 -5.81 21.27 -17.81
CA TRP A 356 -7.01 20.88 -18.55
C TRP A 356 -8.30 20.88 -17.72
N LYS A 357 -8.23 21.14 -16.41
CA LYS A 357 -9.40 21.24 -15.51
C LYS A 357 -10.38 20.07 -15.68
N PHE A 358 -9.88 18.86 -15.93
CA PHE A 358 -10.71 17.67 -16.04
C PHE A 358 -11.44 17.43 -14.72
N THR A 359 -12.71 17.03 -14.79
CA THR A 359 -13.40 16.53 -13.59
C THR A 359 -12.72 15.24 -13.15
N LEU A 360 -12.52 15.07 -11.83
CA LEU A 360 -11.88 13.89 -11.26
C LEU A 360 -12.57 12.59 -11.71
N GLU A 361 -13.88 12.63 -11.91
CA GLU A 361 -14.69 11.53 -12.43
C GLU A 361 -14.23 11.05 -13.82
N LYS A 362 -13.96 11.98 -14.75
CA LYS A 362 -13.48 11.63 -16.09
C LYS A 362 -12.08 11.02 -16.04
N CYS A 363 -11.20 11.58 -15.21
CA CYS A 363 -9.87 11.01 -14.98
C CYS A 363 -9.95 9.61 -14.38
N PHE A 364 -10.85 9.40 -13.42
CA PHE A 364 -11.09 8.10 -12.82
C PHE A 364 -11.52 7.09 -13.88
N VAL A 365 -12.60 7.36 -14.64
CA VAL A 365 -13.09 6.47 -15.71
C VAL A 365 -12.01 6.17 -16.75
N ALA A 366 -11.23 7.17 -17.17
CA ALA A 366 -10.12 6.96 -18.09
C ALA A 366 -9.04 6.02 -17.50
N GLY A 367 -8.71 6.19 -16.21
CA GLY A 367 -7.79 5.30 -15.50
C GLY A 367 -8.28 3.84 -15.46
N TYR A 368 -9.57 3.61 -15.20
CA TYR A 368 -10.16 2.27 -15.28
C TYR A 368 -10.06 1.68 -16.67
N ALA A 369 -10.41 2.45 -17.69
CA ALA A 369 -10.39 1.99 -19.06
C ALA A 369 -8.99 1.50 -19.46
N ILE A 370 -7.94 2.23 -19.03
CA ILE A 370 -6.54 1.85 -19.30
C ILE A 370 -6.16 0.58 -18.53
N ILE A 371 -6.48 0.49 -17.24
CA ILE A 371 -6.11 -0.69 -16.44
C ILE A 371 -6.84 -1.94 -16.89
N LEU A 372 -8.08 -1.83 -17.36
CA LEU A 372 -8.83 -2.97 -17.92
C LEU A 372 -8.18 -3.59 -19.15
N LEU A 373 -7.31 -2.85 -19.87
CA LEU A 373 -6.57 -3.42 -21.00
C LEU A 373 -5.67 -4.58 -20.58
N VAL A 374 -5.11 -4.56 -19.37
CA VAL A 374 -4.20 -5.60 -18.89
C VAL A 374 -4.90 -6.94 -18.60
N PRO A 375 -5.98 -7.02 -17.81
CA PRO A 375 -6.71 -8.27 -17.64
C PRO A 375 -7.39 -8.72 -18.93
N ILE A 376 -7.88 -7.80 -19.78
CA ILE A 376 -8.42 -8.16 -21.12
C ILE A 376 -7.33 -8.85 -21.95
N TRP A 377 -6.13 -8.26 -21.99
CA TRP A 377 -4.96 -8.86 -22.64
C TRP A 377 -4.60 -10.23 -22.04
N GLY A 378 -4.66 -10.35 -20.72
CA GLY A 378 -4.43 -11.61 -20.02
C GLY A 378 -5.43 -12.71 -20.40
N ILE A 379 -6.72 -12.37 -20.48
CA ILE A 379 -7.81 -13.29 -20.85
C ILE A 379 -7.67 -13.76 -22.30
N ILE A 380 -7.26 -12.87 -23.22
CA ILE A 380 -7.03 -13.22 -24.63
C ILE A 380 -6.00 -14.37 -24.73
N GLY A 381 -4.94 -14.36 -23.93
CA GLY A 381 -3.92 -15.41 -23.97
C GLY A 381 -4.36 -16.79 -23.46
N ILE A 382 -5.46 -16.85 -22.71
CA ILE A 382 -6.03 -18.13 -22.26
C ILE A 382 -6.70 -18.87 -23.44
N ALA A 383 -7.12 -18.14 -24.48
CA ALA A 383 -7.66 -18.74 -25.69
C ALA A 383 -6.56 -19.53 -26.43
N ARG A 384 -6.84 -20.81 -26.72
CA ARG A 384 -5.84 -21.82 -27.08
C ARG A 384 -5.10 -21.62 -28.41
N GLN A 385 -5.40 -20.58 -29.18
CA GLN A 385 -4.96 -20.44 -30.57
C GLN A 385 -4.07 -19.23 -30.86
N ASP A 386 -3.93 -18.27 -29.94
CA ASP A 386 -3.18 -17.04 -30.22
C ASP A 386 -1.81 -17.00 -29.53
N ALA A 387 -0.82 -16.45 -30.24
CA ALA A 387 0.53 -16.24 -29.70
C ALA A 387 0.62 -15.08 -28.68
N PHE A 388 -0.51 -14.46 -28.35
CA PHE A 388 -0.61 -13.16 -27.69
C PHE A 388 -1.40 -13.26 -26.37
N GLY A 389 -0.81 -12.84 -25.25
CA GLY A 389 -1.42 -12.86 -23.90
C GLY A 389 -0.79 -13.89 -22.93
N TYR A 390 -1.40 -14.10 -21.75
CA TYR A 390 -0.94 -15.09 -20.76
C TYR A 390 -1.13 -16.52 -21.24
N LYS A 391 -0.04 -17.24 -21.50
CA LYS A 391 -0.11 -18.66 -21.88
C LYS A 391 -0.24 -19.56 -20.67
N VAL A 392 -1.20 -20.48 -20.73
CA VAL A 392 -1.27 -21.60 -19.78
C VAL A 392 -0.15 -22.59 -20.13
N SER A 393 0.85 -22.71 -19.26
CA SER A 393 1.95 -23.67 -19.46
C SER A 393 1.39 -25.10 -19.35
N ARG A 394 1.49 -25.89 -20.43
CA ARG A 394 0.83 -27.21 -20.57
C ARG A 394 1.42 -28.33 -19.70
N THR A 395 2.50 -28.09 -18.96
CA THR A 395 3.20 -29.09 -18.15
C THR A 395 2.36 -29.70 -17.02
N LEU A 396 1.23 -29.10 -16.65
CA LEU A 396 0.30 -29.64 -15.63
C LEU A 396 -0.74 -30.64 -16.18
N SER A 397 -0.89 -30.76 -17.50
CA SER A 397 -1.94 -31.62 -18.10
C SER A 397 -1.51 -33.04 -18.47
N SER A 398 -0.21 -33.37 -18.36
CA SER A 398 0.29 -34.72 -18.64
C SER A 398 0.72 -35.51 -17.39
N SER A 399 0.72 -34.91 -16.19
CA SER A 399 1.20 -35.57 -14.95
C SER A 399 0.21 -35.56 -13.78
N SER A 400 -0.98 -34.97 -13.92
CA SER A 400 -2.02 -35.00 -12.88
C SER A 400 -2.88 -36.27 -12.94
N SER A 401 -2.26 -37.44 -12.83
CA SER A 401 -2.91 -38.56 -12.15
C SER A 401 -2.87 -38.25 -10.64
N PHE A 402 -3.81 -37.45 -10.17
CA PHE A 402 -4.12 -37.41 -8.74
C PHE A 402 -4.40 -38.86 -8.31
N PRO A 403 -3.69 -39.44 -7.32
CA PRO A 403 -4.13 -40.71 -6.77
C PRO A 403 -5.54 -40.50 -6.20
N PRO A 404 -6.50 -41.39 -6.49
CA PRO A 404 -7.83 -41.28 -5.93
C PRO A 404 -7.71 -41.23 -4.41
N PHE A 405 -8.36 -40.23 -3.83
CA PHE A 405 -8.57 -40.10 -2.39
C PHE A 405 -9.18 -41.42 -1.89
N ASN A 406 -8.38 -42.25 -1.21
CA ASN A 406 -8.85 -43.51 -0.63
C ASN A 406 -9.57 -43.16 0.68
N PRO A 407 -10.91 -43.24 0.75
CA PRO A 407 -11.65 -42.83 1.92
C PRO A 407 -11.96 -44.06 2.78
N ASN A 408 -10.92 -44.82 3.15
CA ASN A 408 -11.04 -45.85 4.18
C ASN A 408 -9.83 -45.74 5.13
N PRO A 409 -10.08 -45.81 6.46
CA PRO A 409 -9.16 -45.39 7.51
C PRO A 409 -7.90 -46.26 7.64
#